data_AF-A0A2N3LHD4-F1
#
_entry.id   AF-A0A2N3LHD4-F1
#
_cell.length_a   1.000
_cell.length_b   1.000
_cell.length_c   1.000
_cell.angle_alpha   90.00
_cell.angle_beta   90.00
_cell.angle_gamma   90.00
#
_symmetry.space_group_name_H-M   'P 1'
#
loop_
_entity.id
_entity.type
_entity.pdbx_description
1 polymer ?
#
loop_
_entity_poly.entity_id
_entity_poly.type
_entity_poly.pdbx_seq_one_letter_code
_entity_poly.pdbx_strand_id
1 'polypeptide(L)' 'MDYNTKNYTEQGGDKTVIAGTLEIKEGATVTGLPSSFTPAENQAPSVAEDITSLVADFNALLLKLQTAGLMEAD' A
#
# COMPACT_ATOMS: atom_id res chain seq x y z
N MET A 1 20.27 33.34 -5.46
CA MET A 1 21.39 32.39 -5.33
C MET A 1 20.75 31.03 -5.14
N ASP A 2 20.45 30.37 -6.24
CA ASP A 2 19.64 29.15 -6.23
C ASP A 2 20.57 27.95 -6.14
N TYR A 3 21.10 27.71 -4.94
CA TYR A 3 21.76 26.46 -4.63
C TYR A 3 20.74 25.53 -3.99
N ASN A 4 20.03 24.75 -4.80
CA ASN A 4 19.47 23.51 -4.31
C ASN A 4 20.40 22.38 -4.74
N THR A 5 21.20 21.90 -3.78
CA THR A 5 21.65 20.51 -3.83
C THR A 5 20.42 19.65 -4.17
N LYS A 6 20.57 18.69 -5.10
CA LYS A 6 19.45 17.93 -5.68
C LYS A 6 18.47 17.39 -4.61
N ASN A 7 18.98 17.07 -3.43
CA ASN A 7 18.18 16.78 -2.25
C ASN A 7 18.48 17.84 -1.18
N TYR A 8 17.45 18.42 -0.55
CA TYR A 8 17.60 19.49 0.45
C TYR A 8 16.53 19.41 1.54
N THR A 9 16.84 19.97 2.72
CA THR A 9 15.89 20.15 3.81
C THR A 9 15.55 21.64 3.91
N GLU A 10 14.27 21.96 4.02
CA GLU A 10 13.80 23.34 4.16
C GLU A 10 14.22 23.92 5.53
N GLN A 11 14.39 25.25 5.60
CA GLN A 11 14.75 25.92 6.85
C GLN A 11 13.66 25.64 7.90
N GLY A 12 14.07 25.12 9.07
CA GLY A 12 13.14 24.68 10.11
C GLY A 12 13.00 23.16 10.23
N GLY A 13 13.44 22.38 9.22
CA GLY A 13 13.54 20.92 9.32
C GLY A 13 12.24 20.14 9.07
N ASP A 14 11.11 20.82 8.88
CA ASP A 14 9.80 20.17 8.71
C ASP A 14 9.66 19.35 7.43
N LYS A 15 10.44 19.70 6.39
CA LYS A 15 10.34 19.06 5.08
C LYS A 15 11.72 18.78 4.50
N THR A 16 11.90 17.55 4.05
CA THR A 16 13.05 17.12 3.25
C THR A 16 12.56 16.74 1.85
N VAL A 17 13.18 17.33 0.83
CA VAL A 17 12.89 17.08 -0.59
C VAL A 17 13.99 16.21 -1.15
N ILE A 18 13.61 15.07 -1.74
CA ILE A 18 14.49 14.18 -2.50
C ILE A 18 14.12 14.29 -3.98
N ALA A 19 14.89 15.03 -4.78
CA ALA A 19 14.69 15.09 -6.24
C ALA A 19 15.53 14.03 -7.00
N GLY A 20 16.37 13.28 -6.29
CA GLY A 20 17.04 12.07 -6.78
C GLY A 20 16.32 10.78 -6.39
N THR A 21 17.07 9.68 -6.35
CA THR A 21 16.57 8.38 -5.86
C THR A 21 16.89 8.24 -4.39
N LEU A 22 15.89 7.85 -3.58
CA LEU A 22 16.09 7.35 -2.21
C LEU A 22 16.12 5.82 -2.26
N GLU A 23 17.29 5.21 -2.04
CA GLU A 23 17.45 3.77 -1.98
C GLU A 23 17.38 3.28 -0.53
N ILE A 24 16.45 2.36 -0.25
CA ILE A 24 16.32 1.69 1.05
C ILE A 24 16.85 0.27 0.90
N LYS A 25 17.92 -0.07 1.64
CA LYS A 25 18.60 -1.36 1.53
C LYS A 25 17.84 -2.48 2.26
N GLU A 26 18.19 -3.73 1.93
CA GLU A 26 17.69 -4.91 2.63
C GLU A 26 17.88 -4.80 4.15
N GLY A 27 16.83 -5.11 4.91
CA GLY A 27 16.82 -5.05 6.38
C GLY A 27 16.54 -3.66 6.98
N ALA A 28 16.44 -2.59 6.19
CA ALA A 28 16.04 -1.28 6.69
C ALA A 28 14.52 -1.21 6.94
N THR A 29 14.11 -0.41 7.93
CA THR A 29 12.70 -0.15 8.26
C THR A 29 12.36 1.31 8.03
N VAL A 30 11.17 1.57 7.49
CA VAL A 30 10.59 2.91 7.35
C VAL A 30 9.28 2.93 8.12
N THR A 31 9.14 3.87 9.06
CA THR A 31 7.96 3.99 9.91
C THR A 31 7.22 5.28 9.61
N GLY A 32 5.92 5.33 9.90
CA GLY A 32 5.10 6.53 9.75
C GLY A 32 4.69 6.89 8.31
N LEU A 33 5.15 6.14 7.29
CA LEU A 33 4.52 6.19 5.98
C LEU A 33 3.14 5.53 6.04
N PRO A 34 2.10 6.11 5.44
CA PRO A 34 0.85 5.39 5.26
C PRO A 34 1.15 4.09 4.51
N SER A 35 0.60 2.99 4.99
CA SER A 35 0.66 1.72 4.27
C SER A 35 0.21 1.95 2.83
N SER A 36 0.93 1.38 1.86
CA SER A 36 0.55 1.47 0.44
C SER A 36 -0.80 0.79 0.16
N PHE A 37 -1.29 0.01 1.12
CA PHE A 37 -2.58 -0.67 1.10
C PHE A 37 -3.36 -0.33 2.37
N THR A 38 -4.68 -0.23 2.25
CA THR A 38 -5.59 -0.28 3.40
C THR A 38 -5.89 -1.73 3.71
N PRO A 39 -5.85 -2.20 4.97
CA PRO A 39 -6.23 -3.59 5.28
C PRO A 39 -7.58 -3.94 4.65
N ALA A 40 -7.64 -5.10 3.96
CA ALA A 40 -8.87 -5.54 3.32
C ALA A 40 -10.00 -5.68 4.33
N GLU A 41 -11.21 -5.37 3.90
CA GLU A 41 -12.41 -5.64 4.69
C GLU A 41 -12.49 -7.13 5.04
N ASN A 42 -13.03 -7.43 6.22
CA ASN A 42 -13.18 -8.80 6.66
C ASN A 42 -14.06 -9.62 5.68
N GLN A 43 -13.59 -10.81 5.31
CA GLN A 43 -14.41 -11.82 4.67
C GLN A 43 -14.95 -12.76 5.75
N ALA A 44 -16.28 -12.84 5.87
CA ALA A 44 -16.90 -13.82 6.77
C ALA A 44 -16.58 -15.25 6.30
N PRO A 45 -16.59 -16.24 7.21
CA PRO A 45 -16.43 -17.65 6.81
C PRO A 45 -17.45 -18.04 5.73
N SER A 46 -17.00 -18.76 4.71
CA SER A 46 -17.90 -19.32 3.70
C SER A 46 -18.75 -20.42 4.33
N VAL A 47 -20.05 -20.37 4.05
CA VAL A 47 -21.04 -21.40 4.43
C VAL A 47 -21.65 -22.06 3.18
N ALA A 48 -20.95 -21.97 2.04
CA ALA A 48 -21.42 -22.50 0.77
C ALA A 48 -21.59 -24.02 0.80
N GLU A 49 -22.77 -24.50 0.39
CA GLU A 49 -23.06 -25.93 0.23
C GLU A 49 -22.94 -26.40 -1.23
N ASP A 50 -22.74 -25.46 -2.16
CA ASP A 50 -22.57 -25.74 -3.58
C ASP A 50 -21.45 -24.90 -4.21
N ILE A 51 -21.06 -25.30 -5.42
CA ILE A 51 -19.97 -24.65 -6.17
C ILE A 51 -20.33 -23.21 -6.51
N THR A 52 -21.60 -22.95 -6.86
CA THR A 52 -22.07 -21.61 -7.26
C THR A 52 -21.88 -20.60 -6.13
N SER A 53 -22.24 -20.99 -4.91
CA SER A 53 -22.13 -20.17 -3.70
C SER A 53 -20.68 -20.01 -3.28
N LEU A 54 -19.85 -21.05 -3.44
CA LEU A 54 -18.40 -20.96 -3.18
C LEU A 54 -17.72 -19.96 -4.12
N VAL A 55 -18.08 -19.97 -5.41
CA VAL A 55 -17.54 -19.01 -6.39
C VAL A 55 -17.96 -17.58 -6.04
N ALA A 56 -19.18 -17.36 -5.56
CA ALA A 56 -19.64 -16.05 -5.12
C ALA A 56 -18.83 -15.55 -3.90
N ASP A 57 -18.65 -16.39 -2.88
CA ASP A 57 -17.86 -16.04 -1.69
C ASP A 57 -16.40 -15.75 -2.05
N PHE A 58 -15.83 -16.52 -2.97
CA PHE A 58 -14.46 -16.35 -3.43
C PHE A 58 -14.28 -15.04 -4.21
N ASN A 59 -15.16 -14.74 -5.16
CA ASN A 59 -15.08 -13.49 -5.92
C ASN A 59 -15.29 -12.25 -5.03
N ALA A 60 -16.11 -12.36 -3.97
CA ALA A 60 -16.25 -11.30 -2.98
C ALA A 60 -14.93 -11.05 -2.20
N LEU A 61 -14.19 -12.11 -1.87
CA LEU A 61 -12.86 -11.97 -1.26
C LEU A 61 -11.88 -11.28 -2.22
N LEU A 62 -11.84 -11.70 -3.49
CA LEU A 62 -10.94 -11.09 -4.48
C LEU A 62 -11.19 -9.59 -4.62
N LEU A 63 -12.45 -9.18 -4.71
CA LEU A 63 -12.83 -7.77 -4.79
C LEU A 63 -12.36 -6.97 -3.57
N LYS A 64 -12.46 -7.54 -2.36
CA LYS A 64 -11.97 -6.91 -1.12
C LYS A 64 -10.45 -6.73 -1.13
N LEU A 65 -9.72 -7.72 -1.65
CA LEU A 65 -8.26 -7.65 -1.78
C LEU A 65 -7.83 -6.62 -2.83
N GLN A 66 -8.56 -6.52 -3.94
CA GLN A 66 -8.31 -5.49 -4.96
C GLN A 66 -8.57 -4.09 -4.42
N THR A 67 -9.72 -3.90 -3.75
CA THR A 67 -10.10 -2.62 -3.12
C THR A 67 -9.08 -2.19 -2.05
N ALA A 68 -8.50 -3.16 -1.33
CA ALA A 68 -7.47 -2.93 -0.34
C ALA A 68 -6.14 -2.44 -0.92
N GLY A 69 -5.91 -2.60 -2.23
CA GLY A 69 -4.58 -2.42 -2.84
C GLY A 69 -3.62 -3.58 -2.53
N LEU A 70 -4.17 -4.75 -2.16
CA LEU A 70 -3.41 -5.98 -1.91
C LEU A 70 -3.32 -6.91 -3.13
N MET A 71 -4.13 -6.65 -4.16
CA MET A 71 -4.19 -7.39 -5.43
C MET A 71 -4.44 -6.39 -6.56
N GLU A 72 -3.87 -6.64 -7.74
CA GLU A 72 -4.16 -5.86 -8.95
C GLU A 72 -5.61 -6.06 -9.39
N ALA A 73 -6.23 -4.99 -9.91
CA ALA A 73 -7.52 -5.10 -10.58
C ALA A 73 -7.37 -5.85 -11.92
N ASP A 74 -8.46 -6.50 -12.37
CA ASP A 74 -8.51 -7.14 -13.70
C ASP A 74 -8.33 -6.14 -14.85
#